data_AF-A0A3B8M0A6-F1
#
_entry.id   AF-A0A3B8M0A6-F1
#
_cell.length_a   1.000
_cell.length_b   1.000
_cell.length_c   1.000
_cell.angle_alpha   90.00
_cell.angle_beta   90.00
_cell.angle_gamma   90.00
#
_symmetry.space_group_name_H-M   'P 1'
#
loop_
_entity.id
_entity.type
_entity.pdbx_description
1 polymer ?
#
loop_
_entity_poly.entity_id
_entity_poly.type
_entity_poly.pdbx_seq_one_letter_code
_entity_poly.pdbx_strand_id
1 'polypeptide(L)'
;MIRRVGGIGLCTTDLVNARSLLAGRHKALELVQTSPDDAPLSIQIFGSEPDFVADAAALLEERFQLDSIDINMGCPVAKVAGYGAGAGLMQQADETVELVRSVVNAVSLPVTVKMRLGWDEDSLTAPWFSRAFEEVGVAAIAIHGRTRAQGFSGRVDLDGIRQVVESVKSIPVIGNGD
;
A
#
# COMPACT_ATOMS: atom_id res chain seq x y z
N MET A 1 4.26 24.08 1.11
CA MET A 1 3.59 22.80 0.86
C MET A 1 3.37 22.66 -0.65
N ILE A 2 3.91 21.62 -1.29
CA ILE A 2 3.90 21.43 -2.76
C ILE A 2 2.47 21.47 -3.34
N ARG A 3 1.46 21.04 -2.56
CA ARG A 3 0.03 21.14 -2.90
C ARG A 3 -0.43 22.51 -3.41
N ARG A 4 0.12 23.61 -2.87
CA ARG A 4 -0.27 24.99 -3.25
C ARG A 4 0.20 25.39 -4.66
N VAL A 5 1.07 24.60 -5.29
CA VAL A 5 1.54 24.81 -6.67
C VAL A 5 0.51 24.27 -7.69
N GLY A 6 -0.47 23.47 -7.24
CA GLY A 6 -1.65 23.07 -8.02
C GLY A 6 -1.62 21.62 -8.56
N GLY A 7 -2.81 21.09 -8.88
CA GLY A 7 -2.99 19.85 -9.68
C GLY A 7 -2.84 18.51 -8.95
N ILE A 8 -2.68 18.48 -7.62
CA ILE A 8 -2.50 17.24 -6.86
C ILE A 8 -3.85 16.71 -6.38
N GLY A 9 -4.17 15.47 -6.72
CA GLY A 9 -5.29 14.71 -6.16
C GLY A 9 -4.98 14.22 -4.75
N LEU A 10 -4.76 12.92 -4.60
CA LEU A 10 -4.44 12.27 -3.32
C LEU A 10 -2.94 12.37 -2.98
N CYS A 11 -2.62 12.74 -1.73
CA CYS A 11 -1.28 12.54 -1.16
C CYS A 11 -1.30 11.36 -0.20
N THR A 12 -0.13 10.80 0.05
CA THR A 12 0.09 9.81 1.10
C THR A 12 1.21 10.25 2.03
N THR A 13 1.13 9.90 3.31
CA THR A 13 2.24 10.08 4.25
C THR A 13 3.43 9.18 3.91
N ASP A 14 4.53 9.38 4.64
CA ASP A 14 5.58 8.38 4.77
C ASP A 14 5.03 7.05 5.32
N LEU A 15 5.81 5.97 5.14
CA LEU A 15 5.46 4.62 5.60
C LEU A 15 5.51 4.52 7.12
N VAL A 16 4.40 4.14 7.76
CA VAL A 16 4.34 3.88 9.20
C VAL A 16 4.15 2.39 9.50
N ASN A 17 4.92 1.87 10.46
CA ASN A 17 4.79 0.50 10.92
C ASN A 17 3.60 0.36 11.87
N ALA A 18 2.67 -0.55 11.57
CA ALA A 18 1.43 -0.76 12.33
C ALA A 18 1.68 -1.03 13.83
N ARG A 19 2.59 -1.97 14.16
CA ARG A 19 2.96 -2.27 15.56
C ARG A 19 3.54 -1.06 16.29
N SER A 20 4.40 -0.30 15.62
CA SER A 20 5.03 0.88 16.22
C SER A 20 4.02 1.99 16.47
N LEU A 21 3.04 2.15 15.59
CA LEU A 21 1.93 3.08 15.75
C LEU A 21 1.06 2.71 16.95
N LEU A 22 0.62 1.44 17.03
CA LEU A 22 -0.19 0.93 18.13
C LEU A 22 0.54 0.98 19.48
N ALA A 23 1.85 0.76 19.48
CA ALA A 23 2.69 0.89 20.67
C ALA A 23 3.00 2.35 21.05
N GLY A 24 2.41 3.34 20.38
CA GLY A 24 2.58 4.77 20.69
C GLY A 24 4.03 5.25 20.55
N ARG A 25 4.82 4.63 19.65
CA ARG A 25 6.22 5.01 19.48
C ARG A 25 6.30 6.41 18.89
N HIS A 26 7.07 7.30 19.53
CA HIS A 26 7.20 8.70 19.14
C HIS A 26 7.43 8.89 17.64
N LYS A 27 8.35 8.12 17.03
CA LYS A 27 8.63 8.25 15.60
C LYS A 27 7.46 7.83 14.71
N ALA A 28 6.69 6.81 15.10
CA ALA A 28 5.52 6.39 14.34
C ALA A 28 4.41 7.45 14.42
N LEU A 29 4.21 8.06 15.60
CA LEU A 29 3.27 9.15 15.79
C LEU A 29 3.65 10.40 14.99
N GLU A 30 4.94 10.70 14.88
CA GLU A 30 5.45 11.81 14.06
C GLU A 30 5.16 11.60 12.56
N LEU A 31 5.31 10.37 12.04
CA LEU A 31 5.08 10.05 10.62
C LEU A 31 3.61 10.17 10.18
N VAL A 32 2.67 10.10 11.13
CA VAL A 32 1.23 10.23 10.88
C VAL A 32 0.69 11.61 11.25
N GLN A 33 1.54 12.59 11.57
CA GLN A 33 1.07 13.95 11.80
C GLN A 33 0.57 14.57 10.51
N THR A 34 -0.64 15.15 10.56
CA THR A 34 -1.30 15.77 9.41
C THR A 34 -1.95 17.10 9.81
N SER A 35 -2.41 17.83 8.80
CA SER A 35 -3.26 19.02 8.93
C SER A 35 -4.48 18.91 8.03
N PRO A 36 -5.59 19.62 8.33
CA PRO A 36 -6.76 19.64 7.46
C PRO A 36 -6.47 20.10 6.01
N ASP A 37 -5.43 20.93 5.82
CA ASP A 37 -4.98 21.41 4.51
C ASP A 37 -4.33 20.31 3.65
N ASP A 38 -4.05 19.13 4.22
CA ASP A 38 -3.45 18.00 3.52
C ASP A 38 -4.47 17.18 2.71
N ALA A 39 -5.76 17.45 2.84
CA ALA A 39 -6.82 16.74 2.13
C ALA A 39 -6.78 16.98 0.60
N PRO A 40 -7.10 15.96 -0.24
CA PRO A 40 -7.43 14.61 0.18
C PRO A 40 -6.19 13.78 0.53
N LEU A 41 -6.22 13.04 1.64
CA LEU A 41 -5.04 12.40 2.25
C LEU A 41 -5.24 10.91 2.55
N SER A 42 -4.22 10.13 2.25
CA SER A 42 -4.05 8.76 2.74
C SER A 42 -2.92 8.67 3.77
N ILE A 43 -3.05 7.72 4.71
CA ILE A 43 -1.91 7.27 5.50
C ILE A 43 -1.51 5.88 5.03
N GLN A 44 -0.22 5.70 4.76
CA GLN A 44 0.33 4.42 4.29
C GLN A 44 0.92 3.62 5.45
N ILE A 45 0.31 2.48 5.76
CA ILE A 45 0.72 1.57 6.83
C ILE A 45 1.40 0.31 6.28
N PHE A 46 2.22 -0.34 7.10
CA PHE A 46 2.77 -1.66 6.79
C PHE A 46 2.94 -2.54 8.03
N GLY A 47 2.87 -3.85 7.79
CA GLY A 47 3.06 -4.90 8.77
C GLY A 47 2.90 -6.28 8.11
N SER A 48 3.11 -7.34 8.89
CA SER A 48 2.99 -8.73 8.45
C SER A 48 1.92 -9.51 9.23
N GLU A 49 1.23 -8.86 10.18
CA GLU A 49 0.28 -9.51 11.08
C GLU A 49 -1.10 -8.86 10.91
N PRO A 50 -2.10 -9.61 10.42
CA PRO A 50 -3.43 -9.10 10.07
C PRO A 50 -4.07 -8.25 11.17
N ASP A 51 -4.05 -8.72 12.42
CA ASP A 51 -4.68 -8.05 13.55
C ASP A 51 -4.03 -6.68 13.83
N PHE A 52 -2.69 -6.62 13.84
CA PHE A 52 -1.99 -5.35 14.07
C PHE A 52 -2.19 -4.34 12.95
N VAL A 53 -2.26 -4.78 11.69
CA VAL A 53 -2.48 -3.86 10.57
C VAL A 53 -3.93 -3.36 10.55
N ALA A 54 -4.90 -4.23 10.84
CA ALA A 54 -6.31 -3.87 10.98
C ALA A 54 -6.55 -2.89 12.14
N ASP A 55 -6.03 -3.20 13.34
CA ASP A 55 -6.13 -2.31 14.50
C ASP A 55 -5.49 -0.95 14.26
N ALA A 56 -4.34 -0.93 13.56
CA ALA A 56 -3.69 0.33 13.19
C ALA A 56 -4.54 1.14 12.20
N ALA A 57 -5.19 0.49 11.24
CA ALA A 57 -6.09 1.16 10.30
C ALA A 57 -7.31 1.76 11.01
N ALA A 58 -7.97 0.99 11.89
CA ALA A 58 -9.10 1.46 12.70
C ALA A 58 -8.70 2.64 13.60
N LEU A 59 -7.53 2.58 14.25
CA LEU A 59 -6.99 3.67 15.05
C LEU A 59 -6.79 4.95 14.22
N LEU A 60 -6.34 4.82 12.97
CA LEU A 60 -6.12 5.95 12.08
C LEU A 60 -7.44 6.58 11.63
N GLU A 61 -8.42 5.77 11.24
CA GLU A 61 -9.78 6.23 10.88
C GLU A 61 -10.46 6.97 12.04
N GLU A 62 -10.28 6.48 13.28
CA GLU A 62 -10.84 7.13 14.47
C GLU A 62 -10.20 8.49 14.76
N ARG A 63 -8.88 8.61 14.55
CA ARG A 63 -8.09 9.75 15.05
C ARG A 63 -7.84 10.86 14.03
N PHE A 64 -7.92 10.56 12.75
CA PHE A 64 -7.52 11.48 11.69
C PHE A 64 -8.63 11.62 10.65
N GLN A 65 -8.75 12.82 10.08
CA GLN A 65 -9.59 13.04 8.92
C GLN A 65 -8.83 12.60 7.66
N LEU A 66 -9.13 11.38 7.20
CA LEU A 66 -8.50 10.75 6.05
C LEU A 66 -9.53 10.45 4.96
N ASP A 67 -9.07 10.34 3.72
CA ASP A 67 -9.88 9.97 2.56
C ASP A 67 -9.66 8.50 2.15
N SER A 68 -8.55 7.91 2.59
CA SER A 68 -8.25 6.48 2.40
C SER A 68 -7.19 5.99 3.40
N ILE A 69 -7.05 4.67 3.50
CA ILE A 69 -5.92 4.01 4.15
C ILE A 69 -5.17 3.19 3.10
N ASP A 70 -3.86 3.35 3.01
CA ASP A 70 -3.04 2.62 2.03
C ASP A 70 -2.18 1.56 2.70
N ILE A 71 -2.12 0.37 2.11
CA ILE A 71 -1.25 -0.72 2.58
C ILE A 71 0.00 -0.76 1.69
N ASN A 72 1.18 -0.61 2.30
CA ASN A 72 2.43 -0.77 1.59
C ASN A 72 2.80 -2.25 1.45
N MET A 73 2.83 -2.71 0.20
CA MET A 73 3.35 -4.01 -0.21
C MET A 73 4.55 -3.90 -1.17
N GLY A 74 5.10 -2.70 -1.34
CA GLY A 74 6.15 -2.42 -2.34
C GLY A 74 7.56 -2.22 -1.76
N CYS A 75 7.71 -2.09 -0.44
CA CYS A 75 8.98 -1.71 0.17
C CYS A 75 10.06 -2.80 -0.04
N PRO A 76 11.16 -2.52 -0.77
CA PRO A 76 12.19 -3.51 -1.06
C PRO A 76 13.24 -3.64 0.06
N VAL A 77 13.20 -2.73 1.04
CA VAL A 77 14.17 -2.63 2.14
C VAL A 77 14.27 -3.98 2.83
N ALA A 78 15.48 -4.53 2.90
CA ALA A 78 15.72 -5.88 3.42
C ALA A 78 15.17 -6.09 4.84
N LYS A 79 15.21 -5.05 5.68
CA LYS A 79 14.63 -5.09 7.02
C LYS A 79 13.10 -5.17 7.02
N VAL A 80 12.41 -4.72 5.97
CA VAL A 80 10.94 -4.83 5.85
C VAL A 80 10.56 -6.13 5.14
N ALA A 81 11.17 -6.37 3.97
CA ALA A 81 10.95 -7.59 3.18
C ALA A 81 11.34 -8.88 3.92
N GLY A 82 12.44 -8.87 4.67
CA GLY A 82 12.95 -10.03 5.39
C GLY A 82 12.12 -10.45 6.62
N TYR A 83 11.20 -9.59 7.10
CA TYR A 83 10.22 -9.96 8.14
C TYR A 83 8.84 -10.30 7.56
N GLY A 84 8.73 -10.53 6.24
CA GLY A 84 7.45 -10.85 5.61
C GLY A 84 6.51 -9.65 5.46
N ALA A 85 7.04 -8.42 5.43
CA ALA A 85 6.26 -7.20 5.17
C ALA A 85 6.72 -6.52 3.87
N GLY A 86 5.98 -5.52 3.37
CA GLY A 86 6.34 -4.86 2.11
C GLY A 86 6.35 -5.87 0.96
N ALA A 87 7.43 -5.89 0.16
CA ALA A 87 7.52 -6.82 -0.97
C ALA A 87 7.63 -8.31 -0.58
N GLY A 88 7.92 -8.63 0.69
CA GLY A 88 7.91 -10.02 1.18
C GLY A 88 6.51 -10.65 1.16
N LEU A 89 5.46 -9.83 1.30
CA LEU A 89 4.06 -10.26 1.19
C LEU A 89 3.74 -10.83 -0.21
N MET A 90 4.45 -10.37 -1.25
CA MET A 90 4.23 -10.83 -2.62
C MET A 90 4.66 -12.29 -2.89
N GLN A 91 5.21 -12.98 -1.89
CA GLN A 91 5.58 -14.40 -1.94
C GLN A 91 4.61 -15.31 -1.18
N GLN A 92 3.69 -14.75 -0.39
CA GLN A 92 2.77 -15.46 0.51
C GLN A 92 1.33 -15.13 0.14
N ALA A 93 0.80 -15.81 -0.88
CA ALA A 93 -0.47 -15.50 -1.52
C ALA A 93 -1.65 -15.42 -0.52
N ASP A 94 -1.97 -16.52 0.16
CA ASP A 94 -3.16 -16.60 1.01
C ASP A 94 -3.06 -15.70 2.25
N GLU A 95 -1.91 -15.70 2.92
CA GLU A 95 -1.66 -14.90 4.13
C GLU A 95 -1.78 -13.40 3.86
N THR A 96 -1.32 -12.96 2.69
CA THR A 96 -1.39 -11.57 2.27
C THR A 96 -2.80 -11.14 1.91
N VAL A 97 -3.58 -12.00 1.24
CA VAL A 97 -4.99 -11.72 0.95
C VAL A 97 -5.79 -11.59 2.24
N GLU A 98 -5.54 -12.45 3.23
CA GLU A 98 -6.20 -12.36 4.54
C GLU A 98 -5.78 -11.11 5.33
N LEU A 99 -4.52 -10.69 5.25
CA LEU A 99 -4.08 -9.42 5.82
C LEU A 99 -4.81 -8.23 5.19
N VAL A 100 -4.92 -8.18 3.87
CA VAL A 100 -5.64 -7.07 3.20
C VAL A 100 -7.13 -7.12 3.52
N ARG A 101 -7.74 -8.31 3.54
CA ARG A 101 -9.13 -8.52 3.94
C ARG A 101 -9.40 -8.03 5.36
N SER A 102 -8.50 -8.31 6.32
CA SER A 102 -8.69 -7.87 7.71
C SER A 102 -8.74 -6.34 7.81
N VAL A 103 -7.91 -5.64 7.04
CA VAL A 103 -7.90 -4.18 7.00
C VAL A 103 -9.17 -3.63 6.36
N VAL A 104 -9.58 -4.16 5.20
CA VAL A 104 -10.83 -3.74 4.52
C VAL A 104 -12.04 -3.90 5.44
N ASN A 105 -12.10 -4.98 6.22
CA ASN A 105 -13.20 -5.23 7.15
C ASN A 105 -13.16 -4.37 8.43
N ALA A 106 -12.01 -3.79 8.76
CA ALA A 106 -11.81 -3.06 10.01
C ALA A 106 -12.18 -1.57 9.91
N VAL A 107 -12.31 -1.02 8.70
CA VAL A 107 -12.56 0.41 8.47
C VAL A 107 -13.69 0.65 7.47
N SER A 108 -14.31 1.82 7.55
CA SER A 108 -15.31 2.27 6.56
C SER A 108 -14.68 3.05 5.41
N LEU A 109 -13.50 3.63 5.62
CA LEU A 109 -12.73 4.32 4.58
C LEU A 109 -12.29 3.37 3.46
N PRO A 110 -12.18 3.86 2.22
CA PRO A 110 -11.57 3.12 1.12
C PRO A 110 -10.15 2.66 1.48
N VAL A 111 -9.87 1.37 1.29
CA VAL A 111 -8.54 0.80 1.45
C VAL A 111 -7.87 0.67 0.08
N THR A 112 -6.65 1.17 -0.05
CA THR A 112 -5.84 1.06 -1.26
C THR A 112 -4.58 0.24 -1.00
N VAL A 113 -3.99 -0.31 -2.07
CA VAL A 113 -2.74 -1.07 -1.96
C VAL A 113 -1.69 -0.48 -2.90
N LYS A 114 -0.50 -0.19 -2.36
CA LYS A 114 0.68 0.15 -3.17
C LYS A 114 1.67 -1.01 -3.23
N MET A 115 1.92 -1.54 -4.42
CA MET A 115 2.84 -2.67 -4.64
C MET A 115 3.79 -2.47 -5.82
N ARG A 116 4.68 -3.44 -6.00
CA ARG A 116 5.58 -3.61 -7.16
C ARG A 116 5.04 -4.71 -8.07
N LEU A 117 5.65 -4.93 -9.23
CA LEU A 117 5.21 -5.99 -10.16
C LEU A 117 5.37 -7.41 -9.59
N GLY A 118 6.29 -7.58 -8.64
CA GLY A 118 6.64 -8.88 -8.09
C GLY A 118 7.98 -8.86 -7.37
N TRP A 119 8.46 -10.04 -6.98
CA TRP A 119 9.75 -10.18 -6.29
C TRP A 119 10.92 -9.92 -7.25
N ASP A 120 10.90 -10.57 -8.40
CA ASP A 120 11.86 -10.46 -9.51
C ASP A 120 11.15 -10.75 -10.85
N GLU A 121 11.92 -10.84 -11.93
CA GLU A 121 11.38 -11.02 -13.29
C GLU A 121 10.78 -12.42 -13.51
N ASP A 122 11.17 -13.41 -12.69
CA ASP A 122 10.62 -14.76 -12.73
C ASP A 122 9.36 -14.91 -11.85
N SER A 123 9.04 -13.89 -11.04
CA SER A 123 7.98 -13.90 -10.04
C SER A 123 7.12 -12.63 -10.09
N LEU A 124 6.42 -12.43 -11.21
CA LEU A 124 5.49 -11.32 -11.44
C LEU A 124 4.10 -11.63 -10.87
N THR A 125 3.92 -11.42 -9.57
CA THR A 125 2.68 -11.79 -8.86
C THR A 125 1.62 -10.69 -8.82
N ALA A 126 1.93 -9.46 -9.23
CA ALA A 126 1.01 -8.33 -9.13
C ALA A 126 -0.35 -8.52 -9.83
N PRO A 127 -0.45 -9.08 -11.06
CA PRO A 127 -1.75 -9.30 -11.69
C PRO A 127 -2.65 -10.25 -10.89
N TRP A 128 -2.07 -11.31 -10.31
CA TRP A 128 -2.82 -12.26 -9.49
C TRP A 128 -3.33 -11.59 -8.20
N PHE A 129 -2.44 -10.89 -7.49
CA PHE A 129 -2.80 -10.16 -6.27
C PHE A 129 -3.87 -9.10 -6.54
N SER A 130 -3.78 -8.39 -7.67
CA SER A 130 -4.73 -7.33 -8.00
C SER A 130 -6.15 -7.85 -8.13
N ARG A 131 -6.33 -9.02 -8.75
CA ARG A 131 -7.62 -9.70 -8.82
C ARG A 131 -8.12 -10.11 -7.44
N ALA A 132 -7.26 -10.75 -6.64
CA ALA A 132 -7.63 -11.17 -5.29
C ALA A 132 -8.00 -9.98 -4.39
N PHE A 133 -7.29 -8.86 -4.52
CA PHE A 133 -7.54 -7.63 -3.78
C PHE A 133 -8.86 -6.96 -4.17
N GLU A 134 -9.20 -6.96 -5.46
CA GLU A 134 -10.53 -6.53 -5.90
C GLU A 134 -11.63 -7.38 -5.26
N GLU A 135 -11.46 -8.70 -5.18
CA GLU A 135 -12.44 -9.62 -4.57
C GLU A 135 -12.64 -9.40 -3.06
N VAL A 136 -11.62 -8.91 -2.35
CA VAL A 136 -11.75 -8.59 -0.91
C VAL A 136 -12.20 -7.16 -0.62
N GLY A 137 -12.36 -6.32 -1.65
CA GLY A 137 -12.91 -4.97 -1.51
C GLY A 137 -11.88 -3.83 -1.49
N VAL A 138 -10.66 -4.05 -1.96
CA VAL A 138 -9.69 -2.95 -2.18
C VAL A 138 -10.25 -1.97 -3.21
N ALA A 139 -10.19 -0.68 -2.89
CA ALA A 139 -10.81 0.38 -3.69
C ALA A 139 -9.94 0.85 -4.87
N ALA A 140 -8.61 0.73 -4.76
CA ALA A 140 -7.68 1.10 -5.83
C ALA A 140 -6.31 0.46 -5.61
N ILE A 141 -5.56 0.28 -6.70
CA ILE A 141 -4.19 -0.26 -6.67
C ILE A 141 -3.22 0.75 -7.27
N ALA A 142 -2.15 1.08 -6.54
CA ALA A 142 -1.01 1.80 -7.07
C ALA A 142 0.13 0.80 -7.38
N ILE A 143 0.51 0.69 -8.64
CA ILE A 143 1.51 -0.28 -9.10
C ILE A 143 2.79 0.44 -9.54
N HIS A 144 3.90 0.17 -8.85
CA HIS A 144 5.22 0.53 -9.37
C HIS A 144 5.61 -0.51 -10.43
N GLY A 145 5.79 -0.08 -11.68
CA GLY A 145 6.19 -0.95 -12.81
C GLY A 145 7.63 -1.47 -12.75
N ARG A 146 8.17 -1.72 -11.55
CA ARG A 146 9.45 -2.40 -11.33
C ARG A 146 9.24 -3.54 -10.36
N THR A 147 10.05 -4.58 -10.44
CA THR A 147 10.11 -5.65 -9.43
C THR A 147 10.84 -5.16 -8.17
N ARG A 148 10.77 -5.94 -7.09
CA ARG A 148 11.55 -5.66 -5.88
C ARG A 148 13.04 -5.74 -6.16
N ALA A 149 13.50 -6.75 -6.90
CA ALA A 149 14.91 -6.97 -7.23
C ALA A 149 15.54 -5.82 -8.02
N GLN A 150 14.77 -5.17 -8.90
CA GLN A 150 15.25 -4.02 -9.67
C GLN A 150 15.49 -2.79 -8.79
N GLY A 151 14.77 -2.61 -7.68
CA GLY A 151 14.86 -1.41 -6.84
C GLY A 151 14.53 -0.15 -7.63
N PHE A 152 15.53 0.69 -7.90
CA PHE A 152 15.45 1.87 -8.76
C PHE A 152 16.26 1.73 -10.07
N SER A 153 16.88 0.59 -10.29
CA SER A 153 17.59 0.29 -11.53
C SER A 153 16.62 -0.14 -12.63
N GLY A 154 17.13 -0.23 -13.85
CA GLY A 154 16.33 -0.63 -15.02
C GLY A 154 15.28 0.41 -15.42
N ARG A 155 14.37 -0.01 -16.30
CA ARG A 155 13.25 0.80 -16.79
C ARG A 155 11.94 0.29 -16.21
N VAL A 156 10.97 1.19 -16.16
CA VAL A 156 9.59 0.83 -15.82
C VAL A 156 9.02 -0.04 -16.92
N ASP A 157 8.44 -1.17 -16.52
CA ASP A 157 7.77 -2.12 -17.39
C ASP A 157 6.28 -1.73 -17.52
N LEU A 158 5.97 -1.06 -18.62
CA LEU A 158 4.61 -0.66 -18.97
C LEU A 158 3.72 -1.84 -19.35
N ASP A 159 4.31 -2.94 -19.86
CA ASP A 159 3.54 -4.14 -20.18
C ASP A 159 3.12 -4.87 -18.90
N GLY A 160 3.99 -4.90 -17.89
CA GLY A 160 3.66 -5.36 -16.54
C GLY A 160 2.54 -4.53 -15.90
N ILE A 161 2.59 -3.19 -16.02
CA ILE A 161 1.49 -2.33 -15.55
C ILE A 161 0.20 -2.63 -16.32
N ARG A 162 0.25 -2.80 -17.65
CA ARG A 162 -0.91 -3.16 -18.47
C ARG A 162 -1.55 -4.47 -17.99
N GLN A 163 -0.76 -5.50 -17.71
CA GLN A 163 -1.27 -6.78 -17.21
C GLN A 163 -1.99 -6.62 -15.86
N VAL A 164 -1.52 -5.72 -15.00
CA VAL A 164 -2.22 -5.39 -13.74
C VAL A 164 -3.57 -4.71 -14.02
N VAL A 165 -3.61 -3.72 -14.92
CA VAL A 165 -4.87 -3.07 -15.35
C VAL A 165 -5.87 -4.09 -15.90
N GLU A 166 -5.42 -5.00 -16.75
CA GLU A 166 -6.28 -6.03 -17.38
C GLU A 166 -6.73 -7.13 -16.40
N SER A 167 -6.07 -7.26 -15.24
CA SER A 167 -6.37 -8.29 -14.26
C SER A 167 -7.58 -7.99 -13.37
N VAL A 168 -7.92 -6.71 -13.22
CA VAL A 168 -9.05 -6.20 -12.42
C VAL A 168 -10.22 -5.80 -13.32
N LYS A 169 -11.44 -5.86 -12.79
CA LYS A 169 -12.68 -5.65 -13.56
C LYS A 169 -13.20 -4.22 -13.45
N SER A 170 -13.00 -3.57 -12.32
CA SER A 170 -13.76 -2.37 -11.94
C SER A 170 -12.96 -1.33 -11.17
N ILE A 171 -11.96 -1.74 -10.39
CA ILE A 171 -11.18 -0.80 -9.57
C ILE A 171 -10.09 -0.10 -10.38
N PRO A 172 -9.79 1.18 -10.11
CA PRO A 172 -8.73 1.91 -10.80
C PRO A 172 -7.33 1.39 -10.43
N VAL A 173 -6.45 1.40 -11.43
CA VAL A 173 -5.02 1.12 -11.28
C VAL A 173 -4.22 2.38 -11.60
N ILE A 174 -3.39 2.81 -10.66
CA ILE A 174 -2.51 3.98 -10.76
C ILE A 174 -1.10 3.49 -11.08
N GLY A 175 -0.64 3.71 -12.31
CA GLY A 175 0.73 3.42 -12.72
C GLY A 175 1.73 4.36 -12.03
N ASN A 176 2.84 3.80 -11.55
CA ASN A 176 3.90 4.54 -10.86
C ASN A 176 5.29 4.12 -11.35
N GLY A 177 6.20 5.09 -11.41
CA GLY A 177 7.57 4.93 -11.86
C GLY A 177 7.81 5.68 -13.17
N ASP A 178 8.91 6.43 -13.19
CA ASP A 178 9.41 7.26 -14.31
C ASP A 178 8.31 7.98 -15.11
#